data_AF-A0A0G0FKD2-F1
#
_entry.id   AF-A0A0G0FKD2-F1
#
_cell.length_a   1.000
_cell.length_b   1.000
_cell.length_c   1.000
_cell.angle_alpha   90.00
_cell.angle_beta   90.00
_cell.angle_gamma   90.00
#
_symmetry.space_group_name_H-M   'P 1'
#
loop_
_entity.id
_entity.type
_entity.pdbx_description
1 polymer ?
#
loop_
_entity_poly.entity_id
_entity_poly.type
_entity_poly.pdbx_seq_one_letter_code
_entity_poly.pdbx_strand_id
1 'polypeptide(L)'
;MEFLHSKKLSQEPSSSPTQKYLDVAEVKDDVVILKSGAMRSVLAVSAINFDLKSTQEQEAIINQYQNFLNSVDFPVQILVSSRKLDMRNYFDYVTSKEKTQPSELLRLQLSEYRSFIEQLVSGSNIMEKNFFIIIPFSPIENKEKGFFSNIGSLMNPQKNIIEKNENFETYKNQLFQRVDHIIAALSGIGLRIAPLKTEELIELLFNSYNPEIFNASELKGVEKLELTR
;
A
#
# COMPACT_ATOMS: atom_id res chain seq x y z
N MET A 1 -34.72 -29.08 -39.74
CA MET A 1 -35.43 -28.83 -38.46
C MET A 1 -34.63 -29.59 -37.40
N GLU A 2 -33.92 -29.02 -36.44
CA GLU A 2 -33.80 -27.66 -35.91
C GLU A 2 -32.38 -27.57 -35.31
N PHE A 3 -31.63 -26.51 -35.65
CA PHE A 3 -30.38 -26.17 -34.96
C PHE A 3 -30.72 -25.29 -33.76
N LEU A 4 -30.32 -25.69 -32.56
CA LEU A 4 -30.33 -24.80 -31.39
C LEU A 4 -28.91 -24.31 -31.12
N HIS A 5 -28.57 -23.22 -31.80
CA HIS A 5 -27.49 -22.33 -31.39
C HIS A 5 -27.89 -21.65 -30.06
N SER A 6 -27.03 -21.77 -29.05
CA SER A 6 -26.91 -20.75 -28.00
C SER A 6 -25.44 -20.51 -27.72
N LYS A 7 -24.78 -19.84 -28.67
CA LYS A 7 -23.39 -19.39 -28.57
C LYS A 7 -23.30 -18.05 -27.83
N LYS A 8 -24.04 -17.90 -26.72
CA LYS A 8 -24.21 -16.60 -26.05
C LYS A 8 -24.46 -16.74 -24.55
N LEU A 9 -23.53 -17.35 -23.81
CA LEU A 9 -23.53 -17.31 -22.33
C LEU A 9 -22.15 -17.44 -21.65
N SER A 10 -21.05 -17.56 -22.39
CA SER A 10 -19.72 -17.27 -21.85
C SER A 10 -19.36 -15.83 -22.20
N GLN A 11 -19.87 -14.88 -21.42
CA GLN A 11 -19.22 -13.58 -21.33
C GLN A 11 -17.80 -13.86 -20.87
N GLU A 12 -16.82 -13.63 -21.76
CA GLU A 12 -15.45 -13.39 -21.31
C GLU A 12 -15.53 -12.33 -20.21
N PRO A 13 -14.79 -12.46 -19.09
CA PRO A 13 -14.80 -11.44 -18.06
C PRO A 13 -14.37 -10.15 -18.74
N SER A 14 -15.31 -9.23 -18.91
CA SER A 14 -15.04 -7.91 -19.47
C SER A 14 -14.13 -7.22 -18.47
N SER A 15 -12.81 -7.35 -18.67
CA SER A 15 -11.84 -6.54 -17.95
C SER A 15 -12.29 -5.10 -18.12
N SER A 16 -12.62 -4.44 -17.00
CA SER A 16 -13.04 -3.04 -17.02
C SER A 16 -12.02 -2.21 -17.81
N PRO A 17 -12.44 -1.26 -18.66
CA PRO A 17 -11.53 -0.44 -19.49
C PRO A 17 -10.36 0.17 -18.72
N THR A 18 -10.54 0.44 -17.42
CA THR A 18 -9.51 0.98 -16.53
C THR A 18 -8.38 0.00 -16.22
N GLN A 19 -8.64 -1.31 -16.05
CA GLN A 19 -7.60 -2.31 -15.77
C GLN A 19 -6.60 -2.48 -16.93
N LYS A 20 -7.01 -2.12 -18.15
CA LYS A 20 -6.13 -2.13 -19.32
C LYS A 20 -5.01 -1.09 -19.22
N TYR A 21 -5.23 0.02 -18.51
CA TYR A 21 -4.25 1.09 -18.29
C TYR A 21 -3.43 0.93 -17.00
N LEU A 22 -3.79 -0.01 -16.12
CA LEU A 22 -2.99 -0.31 -14.93
C LEU A 22 -1.77 -1.14 -15.34
N ASP A 23 -0.56 -0.71 -14.99
CA ASP A 23 0.65 -1.52 -15.22
C ASP A 23 0.76 -2.74 -14.29
N VAL A 24 -0.17 -2.87 -13.35
CA VAL A 24 -0.31 -4.01 -12.43
C VAL A 24 -1.04 -5.15 -13.13
N ALA A 25 -0.42 -6.33 -13.14
CA ALA A 25 -1.03 -7.56 -13.62
C ALA A 25 -1.89 -8.20 -12.53
N GLU A 26 -1.34 -8.37 -11.33
CA GLU A 26 -2.03 -8.94 -10.19
C GLU A 26 -1.34 -8.53 -8.88
N VAL A 27 -2.06 -8.66 -7.76
CA VAL A 27 -1.50 -8.58 -6.40
C VAL A 27 -1.64 -9.98 -5.80
N LYS A 28 -0.52 -10.58 -5.42
CA LYS A 28 -0.47 -11.96 -4.95
C LYS A 28 0.56 -12.11 -3.84
N ASP A 29 0.17 -12.78 -2.76
CA ASP A 29 1.01 -13.09 -1.59
C ASP A 29 1.86 -11.91 -1.11
N ASP A 30 1.20 -10.77 -0.94
CA ASP A 30 1.75 -9.49 -0.43
C ASP A 30 2.77 -8.82 -1.37
N VAL A 31 2.70 -9.16 -2.66
CA VAL A 31 3.54 -8.60 -3.72
C VAL A 31 2.67 -8.08 -4.86
N VAL A 32 3.03 -6.91 -5.40
CA VAL A 32 2.45 -6.37 -6.62
C VAL A 32 3.25 -6.87 -7.81
N ILE A 33 2.61 -7.58 -8.73
CA ILE A 33 3.22 -8.08 -9.97
C ILE A 33 2.79 -7.16 -11.11
N LEU A 34 3.76 -6.61 -11.83
CA LEU A 34 3.53 -5.77 -12.99
C LEU A 34 3.34 -6.62 -14.26
N LYS A 35 2.71 -6.05 -15.28
CA LYS A 35 2.55 -6.69 -16.61
C LYS A 35 3.88 -7.08 -17.26
N SER A 36 4.97 -6.43 -16.86
CA SER A 36 6.33 -6.78 -17.31
C SER A 36 6.95 -7.97 -16.59
N GLY A 37 6.27 -8.58 -15.60
CA GLY A 37 6.82 -9.62 -14.72
C GLY A 37 7.70 -9.08 -13.58
N ALA A 38 7.92 -7.76 -13.52
CA ALA A 38 8.59 -7.14 -12.39
C ALA A 38 7.67 -7.14 -11.16
N MET A 39 8.26 -7.22 -9.98
CA MET A 39 7.57 -7.32 -8.69
C MET A 39 7.91 -6.13 -7.81
N ARG A 40 6.94 -5.68 -7.02
CA ARG A 40 7.11 -4.63 -6.01
C ARG A 40 6.61 -5.14 -4.65
N SER A 41 7.42 -4.95 -3.63
CA SER A 41 6.94 -4.94 -2.24
C SER A 41 6.75 -3.50 -1.80
N VAL A 42 5.74 -3.24 -0.97
CA VAL A 42 5.45 -1.91 -0.43
C VAL A 42 5.43 -2.00 1.09
N LEU A 43 6.20 -1.12 1.74
CA LEU A 43 6.26 -1.00 3.19
C LEU A 43 5.56 0.29 3.59
N ALA A 44 4.65 0.22 4.56
CA ALA A 44 4.17 1.39 5.28
C ALA A 44 5.17 1.78 6.37
N VAL A 45 5.41 3.09 6.52
CA VAL A 45 6.41 3.64 7.44
C VAL A 45 5.78 4.73 8.29
N SER A 46 6.00 4.68 9.61
CA SER A 46 5.56 5.75 10.52
C SER A 46 6.45 6.99 10.39
N ALA A 47 5.94 8.15 10.81
CA ALA A 47 6.76 9.34 10.97
C ALA A 47 7.32 9.46 12.39
N ILE A 48 8.36 10.29 12.55
CA ILE A 48 8.89 10.71 13.86
C ILE A 48 8.98 12.24 13.91
N ASN A 49 8.73 12.82 15.07
CA ASN A 49 8.90 14.26 15.30
C ASN A 49 10.38 14.60 15.52
N PHE A 50 11.14 14.69 14.43
CA PHE A 50 12.58 14.95 14.44
C PHE A 50 12.96 16.22 15.22
N ASP A 51 12.19 17.30 15.05
CA ASP A 51 12.46 18.59 15.69
C ASP A 51 12.31 18.57 17.23
N LEU A 52 11.56 17.59 17.76
CA LEU A 52 11.36 17.42 19.21
C LEU A 52 12.44 16.54 19.84
N LYS A 53 13.34 15.97 19.04
CA LYS A 53 14.45 15.14 19.50
C LYS A 53 15.60 16.00 20.03
N SER A 54 16.34 15.45 20.99
CA SER A 54 17.59 16.08 21.43
C SER A 54 18.63 16.09 20.31
N THR A 55 19.60 16.99 20.35
CA THR A 55 20.66 17.07 19.32
C THR A 55 21.39 15.74 19.13
N GLN A 56 21.66 15.02 20.23
CA GLN A 56 22.31 13.72 20.17
C GLN A 56 21.43 12.66 19.47
N GLU A 57 20.12 12.65 19.73
CA GLU A 57 19.19 11.78 19.01
C GLU A 57 19.07 12.15 17.53
N GLN A 58 19.04 13.46 17.21
CA GLN A 58 19.01 13.93 15.83
C GLN A 58 20.25 13.49 15.06
N GLU A 59 21.44 13.63 15.64
CA GLU A 59 22.70 13.15 15.04
C GLU A 59 22.69 11.63 14.86
N ALA A 60 22.19 10.87 15.84
CA ALA A 60 22.07 9.42 15.74
C ALA A 60 21.13 9.01 14.58
N ILE A 61 19.99 9.69 14.43
CA ILE A 61 19.05 9.48 13.32
C ILE A 61 19.71 9.78 11.97
N ILE A 62 20.44 10.89 11.86
CA ILE A 62 21.14 11.27 10.62
C ILE A 62 22.20 10.22 10.25
N ASN A 63 23.02 9.80 11.22
CA ASN A 63 24.06 8.79 10.99
C ASN A 63 23.46 7.44 10.57
N GLN A 64 22.36 7.04 11.21
CA GLN A 64 21.67 5.80 10.84
C GLN A 64 21.04 5.88 9.45
N TYR A 65 20.46 7.03 9.08
CA TYR A 65 19.95 7.26 7.72
C TYR A 65 21.07 7.25 6.67
N GLN A 66 22.25 7.80 6.99
CA GLN A 66 23.43 7.70 6.14
C GLN A 66 23.87 6.24 5.95
N ASN A 67 23.91 5.45 7.03
CA ASN A 67 24.24 4.03 6.96
C ASN A 67 23.26 3.26 6.08
N PHE A 68 21.96 3.58 6.17
CA PHE A 68 20.94 3.04 5.27
C PHE A 68 21.22 3.37 3.80
N LEU A 69 21.49 4.63 3.47
CA LEU A 69 21.80 5.01 2.08
C LEU A 69 23.06 4.31 1.56
N ASN A 70 24.04 4.08 2.42
CA ASN A 70 25.28 3.38 2.05
C ASN A 70 25.11 1.87 1.92
N SER A 71 24.10 1.26 2.57
CA SER A 71 23.87 -0.18 2.52
C SER A 71 23.01 -0.64 1.35
N VAL A 72 22.21 0.27 0.77
CA VAL A 72 21.26 -0.05 -0.31
C VAL A 72 21.99 -0.11 -1.66
N ASP A 73 22.02 -1.31 -2.25
CA ASP A 73 22.63 -1.60 -3.56
C ASP A 73 21.59 -1.84 -4.69
N PHE A 74 20.32 -1.62 -4.41
CA PHE A 74 19.20 -1.73 -5.35
C PHE A 74 18.33 -0.46 -5.35
N PRO A 75 17.58 -0.16 -6.42
CA PRO A 75 16.72 1.01 -6.44
C PRO A 75 15.64 0.92 -5.35
N VAL A 76 15.42 2.01 -4.63
CA VAL A 76 14.35 2.15 -3.63
C VAL A 76 13.56 3.40 -3.98
N GLN A 77 12.23 3.33 -3.88
CA GLN A 77 11.37 4.48 -4.10
C GLN A 77 10.68 4.86 -2.79
N ILE A 78 10.80 6.12 -2.39
CA ILE A 78 10.06 6.69 -1.27
C ILE A 78 8.86 7.43 -1.85
N LEU A 79 7.66 7.08 -1.40
CA LEU A 79 6.41 7.73 -1.78
C LEU A 79 5.79 8.38 -0.56
N VAL A 80 5.50 9.68 -0.68
CA VAL A 80 4.74 10.43 0.33
C VAL A 80 3.38 10.76 -0.26
N SER A 81 2.32 10.19 0.32
CA SER A 81 0.94 10.45 -0.06
C SER A 81 0.34 11.45 0.92
N SER A 82 0.11 12.68 0.47
CA SER A 82 -0.55 13.71 1.27
C SER A 82 -2.00 13.85 0.84
N ARG A 83 -2.91 13.83 1.81
CA ARG A 83 -4.36 13.91 1.59
C ARG A 83 -4.97 14.88 2.59
N LYS A 84 -6.10 15.49 2.23
CA LYS A 84 -6.87 16.28 3.20
C LYS A 84 -7.32 15.38 4.33
N LEU A 85 -7.17 15.86 5.56
CA LEU A 85 -7.65 15.14 6.73
C LEU A 85 -9.17 15.00 6.66
N ASP A 86 -9.64 13.77 6.77
CA ASP A 86 -11.06 13.46 6.82
C ASP A 86 -11.51 13.23 8.27
N MET A 87 -12.39 14.08 8.76
CA MET A 87 -12.88 14.05 10.15
C MET A 87 -14.31 13.50 10.27
N ARG A 88 -14.91 12.97 9.20
CA ARG A 88 -16.31 12.52 9.23
C ARG A 88 -16.56 11.43 10.26
N ASN A 89 -15.72 10.40 10.31
CA ASN A 89 -15.82 9.33 11.30
C ASN A 89 -15.75 9.88 12.72
N TYR A 90 -14.87 10.84 12.94
CA TYR A 90 -14.75 11.53 14.23
C TYR A 90 -16.00 12.35 14.57
N PHE A 91 -16.55 13.10 13.62
CA PHE A 91 -17.78 13.86 13.83
C PHE A 91 -19.00 12.96 14.06
N ASP A 92 -19.09 11.81 13.38
CA ASP A 92 -20.11 10.81 13.61
C ASP A 92 -19.99 10.20 15.01
N TYR A 93 -18.75 9.93 15.46
CA TYR A 93 -18.47 9.51 16.83
C TYR A 93 -18.95 10.55 17.85
N VAL A 94 -18.56 11.83 17.71
CA VAL A 94 -18.98 12.90 18.63
C VAL A 94 -20.50 13.05 18.63
N THR A 95 -21.13 13.00 17.46
CA THR A 95 -22.59 13.06 17.30
C THR A 95 -23.28 11.88 17.99
N SER A 96 -22.70 10.68 17.93
CA SER A 96 -23.22 9.51 18.63
C SER A 96 -23.16 9.70 20.16
N LYS A 97 -22.07 10.28 20.67
CA LYS A 97 -21.90 10.59 22.09
C LYS A 97 -22.88 11.66 22.57
N GLU A 98 -23.06 12.72 21.79
CA GLU A 98 -24.02 13.79 22.05
C GLU A 98 -25.45 13.22 22.22
N LYS A 99 -25.89 12.34 21.31
CA LYS A 99 -27.23 11.71 21.38
C LYS A 99 -27.44 10.87 22.63
N THR A 100 -26.40 10.19 23.10
CA THR A 100 -26.46 9.31 24.29
C THR A 100 -26.26 10.05 25.62
N GLN A 101 -25.91 11.34 25.59
CA GLN A 101 -25.53 12.09 26.79
C GLN A 101 -26.79 12.51 27.59
N PRO A 102 -27.00 11.98 28.82
CA PRO A 102 -28.14 12.37 29.65
C PRO A 102 -28.14 13.84 30.06
N SER A 103 -26.96 14.43 30.32
CA SER A 103 -26.86 15.83 30.75
C SER A 103 -27.00 16.80 29.58
N GLU A 104 -27.98 17.71 29.66
CA GLU A 104 -28.17 18.76 28.66
C GLU A 104 -26.95 19.68 28.54
N LEU A 105 -26.33 20.04 29.68
CA LEU A 105 -25.13 20.88 29.69
C LEU A 105 -23.97 20.22 28.94
N LEU A 106 -23.74 18.92 29.16
CA LEU A 106 -22.67 18.17 28.47
C LEU A 106 -22.99 17.97 26.99
N ARG A 107 -24.28 17.89 26.63
CA ARG A 107 -24.72 17.82 25.24
C ARG A 107 -24.42 19.12 24.49
N LEU A 108 -24.74 20.26 25.10
CA LEU A 108 -24.39 21.58 24.56
C LEU A 108 -22.87 21.70 24.38
N GLN A 109 -22.08 21.29 25.37
CA GLN A 109 -20.62 21.33 25.29
C GLN A 109 -20.06 20.46 24.15
N LEU A 110 -20.64 19.28 23.89
CA LEU A 110 -20.24 18.43 22.75
C LEU A 110 -20.58 19.07 21.41
N SER A 111 -21.72 19.74 21.31
CA SER A 111 -22.14 20.46 20.10
C SER A 111 -21.22 21.65 19.79
N GLU A 112 -20.86 22.43 20.82
CA GLU A 112 -19.89 23.54 20.71
C GLU A 112 -18.50 23.01 20.34
N TYR A 113 -18.04 21.94 20.98
CA TYR A 113 -16.77 21.29 20.67
C TYR A 113 -16.72 20.83 19.22
N ARG A 114 -17.76 20.16 18.74
CA ARG A 114 -17.86 19.73 17.34
C ARG A 114 -17.76 20.93 16.39
N SER A 115 -18.51 21.99 16.66
CA SER A 115 -18.52 23.21 15.85
C SER A 115 -17.15 23.89 15.82
N PHE A 116 -16.47 23.94 16.97
CA PHE A 116 -15.11 24.46 17.08
C PHE A 116 -14.10 23.66 16.24
N ILE A 117 -14.14 22.33 16.32
CA ILE A 117 -13.25 21.46 15.53
C ILE A 117 -13.56 21.60 14.03
N GLU A 118 -14.83 21.66 13.64
CA GLU A 118 -15.24 21.86 12.24
C GLU A 118 -14.72 23.20 11.69
N GLN A 119 -14.79 24.28 12.47
CA GLN A 119 -14.22 25.57 12.10
C GLN A 119 -12.70 25.54 12.01
N LEU A 120 -12.03 24.86 12.94
CA LEU A 120 -10.57 24.72 12.93
C LEU A 120 -10.09 23.96 11.70
N VAL A 121 -10.73 22.83 11.37
CA VAL A 121 -10.38 21.97 10.23
C VAL A 121 -10.80 22.60 8.89
N SER A 122 -11.85 23.40 8.83
CA SER A 122 -12.23 24.12 7.60
C SER A 122 -11.36 25.35 7.36
N GLY A 123 -10.92 26.04 8.42
CA GLY A 123 -10.06 27.23 8.34
C GLY A 123 -8.59 26.90 8.05
N SER A 124 -8.13 25.69 8.37
CA SER A 124 -6.78 25.23 8.09
C SER A 124 -6.83 24.03 7.14
N ASN A 125 -6.14 24.08 5.99
CA ASN A 125 -6.10 22.96 5.04
C ASN A 125 -5.21 21.83 5.60
N ILE A 126 -5.69 21.17 6.66
CA ILE A 126 -4.95 20.13 7.39
C ILE A 126 -4.80 18.92 6.49
N MET A 127 -3.55 18.48 6.34
CA MET A 127 -3.21 17.32 5.54
C MET A 127 -2.74 16.18 6.44
N GLU A 128 -3.22 14.99 6.15
CA GLU A 128 -2.63 13.74 6.59
C GLU A 128 -1.53 13.33 5.61
N LYS A 129 -0.45 12.72 6.11
CA LYS A 129 0.67 12.23 5.31
C LYS A 129 0.94 10.77 5.63
N ASN A 130 0.83 9.95 4.60
CA ASN A 130 1.17 8.53 4.64
C ASN A 130 2.50 8.31 3.90
N PHE A 131 3.41 7.54 4.50
CA PHE A 131 4.75 7.30 3.97
C PHE A 131 4.90 5.84 3.57
N PHE A 132 5.41 5.62 2.36
CA PHE A 132 5.63 4.30 1.81
C PHE A 132 7.04 4.15 1.25
N ILE A 133 7.62 2.95 1.40
CA ILE A 133 8.85 2.53 0.73
C ILE A 133 8.49 1.41 -0.25
N ILE A 134 8.79 1.63 -1.53
CA ILE A 134 8.52 0.68 -2.60
C ILE A 134 9.83 0.05 -3.03
N ILE A 135 9.89 -1.28 -2.93
CA ILE A 135 11.08 -2.09 -3.21
C ILE A 135 10.85 -2.87 -4.51
N PRO A 136 11.50 -2.48 -5.62
CA PRO A 136 11.50 -3.21 -6.86
C PRO A 136 12.36 -4.47 -6.84
N PHE A 137 11.84 -5.49 -7.51
CA PHE A 137 12.59 -6.64 -7.96
C PHE A 137 12.17 -6.94 -9.40
N SER A 138 13.12 -6.99 -10.32
CA SER A 138 12.89 -7.46 -11.68
C SER A 138 13.72 -8.71 -11.89
N PRO A 139 13.12 -9.85 -12.27
CA PRO A 139 13.92 -10.97 -12.71
C PRO A 139 14.71 -10.51 -13.94
N ILE A 140 16.04 -10.59 -13.86
CA ILE A 140 16.88 -10.45 -15.05
C ILE A 140 16.62 -11.72 -15.85
N GLU A 141 15.62 -11.68 -16.73
CA GLU A 141 15.50 -12.68 -17.77
C GLU A 141 16.77 -12.55 -18.60
N ASN A 142 17.62 -13.57 -18.52
CA ASN A 142 18.66 -13.79 -19.52
C ASN A 142 17.95 -13.73 -20.88
N LYS A 143 18.12 -12.60 -21.60
CA LYS A 143 17.61 -12.36 -22.96
C LYS A 143 18.13 -13.38 -24.00
N GLU A 144 18.87 -14.39 -23.56
CA GLU A 144 19.48 -15.46 -24.36
C GLU A 144 18.67 -16.75 -24.42
N LYS A 145 17.50 -16.87 -23.76
CA LYS A 145 16.59 -17.98 -24.06
C LYS A 145 15.91 -17.72 -25.39
N GLY A 146 16.60 -18.12 -26.44
CA GLY A 146 16.28 -17.87 -27.83
C GLY A 146 14.90 -18.34 -28.26
N PHE A 147 14.47 -17.76 -29.38
CA PHE A 147 13.24 -17.99 -30.16
C PHE A 147 12.81 -19.46 -30.40
N PHE A 148 13.56 -20.46 -29.92
CA PHE A 148 13.31 -21.90 -30.09
C PHE A 148 12.58 -22.57 -28.92
N SER A 149 12.39 -21.92 -27.75
CA SER A 149 11.67 -22.55 -26.61
C SER A 149 10.14 -22.55 -26.75
N ASN A 150 9.58 -21.72 -27.64
CA ASN A 150 8.13 -21.52 -27.75
C ASN A 150 7.37 -22.69 -28.38
N ILE A 151 8.05 -23.72 -28.89
CA ILE A 151 7.41 -24.90 -29.50
C ILE A 151 7.18 -26.03 -28.48
N GLY A 152 7.99 -26.11 -27.42
CA GLY A 152 7.87 -27.17 -26.40
C GLY A 152 6.83 -26.90 -25.30
N SER A 153 6.44 -25.65 -25.06
CA SER A 153 5.55 -25.29 -23.94
C SER A 153 4.07 -25.58 -24.20
N LEU A 154 3.67 -25.88 -25.45
CA LEU A 154 2.28 -26.19 -25.80
C LEU A 154 1.87 -27.63 -25.43
N MET A 155 2.81 -28.52 -25.12
CA MET A 155 2.52 -29.94 -24.88
C MET A 155 2.11 -30.29 -23.45
N ASN A 156 2.42 -29.47 -22.43
CA ASN A 156 2.11 -29.83 -21.03
C ASN A 156 1.75 -28.60 -20.16
N PRO A 157 0.46 -28.20 -20.09
CA PRO A 157 0.03 -27.01 -19.36
C PRO A 157 0.28 -27.11 -17.84
N GLN A 158 0.24 -28.32 -17.25
CA GLN A 158 0.51 -28.51 -15.82
C GLN A 158 1.97 -28.23 -15.43
N LYS A 159 2.94 -28.55 -16.31
CA LYS A 159 4.37 -28.33 -16.02
C LYS A 159 4.72 -26.83 -16.06
N ASN A 160 4.14 -26.07 -16.99
CA ASN A 160 4.33 -24.62 -17.07
C ASN A 160 3.79 -23.88 -15.84
N ILE A 161 2.68 -24.35 -15.25
CA ILE A 161 2.10 -23.74 -14.03
C ILE A 161 3.01 -23.99 -12.82
N ILE A 162 3.55 -25.20 -12.69
CA ILE A 162 4.47 -25.57 -11.60
C ILE A 162 5.78 -24.78 -11.73
N GLU A 163 6.41 -24.73 -12.90
CA GLU A 163 7.63 -23.95 -13.14
C GLU A 163 7.41 -22.45 -12.91
N LYS A 164 6.25 -21.90 -13.31
CA LYS A 164 5.90 -20.49 -13.06
C LYS A 164 5.75 -20.22 -11.55
N ASN A 165 5.15 -21.13 -10.80
CA ASN A 165 5.01 -21.01 -9.34
C ASN A 165 6.35 -21.14 -8.61
N GLU A 166 7.20 -22.11 -8.98
CA GLU A 166 8.54 -22.27 -8.37
C GLU A 166 9.44 -21.05 -8.63
N ASN A 167 9.39 -20.51 -9.85
CA ASN A 167 10.11 -19.27 -10.18
C ASN A 167 9.56 -18.08 -9.39
N PHE A 168 8.24 -17.99 -9.22
CA PHE A 168 7.61 -16.94 -8.41
C PHE A 168 8.08 -16.99 -6.96
N GLU A 169 8.03 -18.14 -6.29
CA GLU A 169 8.49 -18.27 -4.91
C GLU A 169 9.97 -17.92 -4.76
N THR A 170 10.80 -18.32 -5.73
CA THR A 170 12.23 -17.97 -5.74
C THR A 170 12.43 -16.45 -5.82
N TYR A 171 11.76 -15.79 -6.77
CA TYR A 171 11.85 -14.35 -6.92
C TYR A 171 11.27 -13.59 -5.73
N LYS A 172 10.17 -14.10 -5.17
CA LYS A 172 9.56 -13.55 -3.96
C LYS A 172 10.54 -13.61 -2.81
N ASN A 173 11.20 -14.74 -2.58
CA ASN A 173 12.21 -14.86 -1.54
C ASN A 173 13.35 -13.85 -1.72
N GLN A 174 13.82 -13.61 -2.96
CA GLN A 174 14.83 -12.58 -3.23
C GLN A 174 14.32 -11.16 -2.98
N LEU A 175 13.06 -10.87 -3.33
CA LEU A 175 12.43 -9.59 -3.01
C LEU A 175 12.29 -9.41 -1.48
N PHE A 176 11.91 -10.46 -0.75
CA PHE A 176 11.76 -10.40 0.70
C PHE A 176 13.11 -10.26 1.42
N GLN A 177 14.20 -10.82 0.89
CA GLN A 177 15.54 -10.52 1.39
C GLN A 177 15.86 -9.02 1.30
N ARG A 178 15.44 -8.35 0.21
CA ARG A 178 15.57 -6.89 0.09
C ARG A 178 14.69 -6.16 1.10
N VAL A 179 13.46 -6.63 1.30
CA VAL A 179 12.54 -6.10 2.33
C VAL A 179 13.18 -6.16 3.72
N ASP A 180 13.68 -7.32 4.12
CA ASP A 180 14.29 -7.53 5.43
C ASP A 180 15.53 -6.66 5.61
N HIS A 181 16.34 -6.49 4.56
CA HIS A 181 17.48 -5.58 4.58
C HIS A 181 17.05 -4.12 4.83
N ILE A 182 16.00 -3.63 4.16
CA ILE A 182 15.46 -2.27 4.37
C ILE A 182 14.90 -2.11 5.80
N ILE A 183 14.13 -3.09 6.28
CA ILE A 183 13.54 -3.06 7.62
C ILE A 183 14.67 -3.02 8.67
N ALA A 184 15.69 -3.88 8.54
CA ALA A 184 16.81 -3.91 9.47
C ALA A 184 17.58 -2.58 9.48
N ALA A 185 17.88 -2.03 8.31
CA ALA A 185 18.66 -0.79 8.18
C ALA A 185 17.94 0.43 8.77
N LEU A 186 16.60 0.49 8.67
CA LEU A 186 15.81 1.62 9.17
C LEU A 186 15.25 1.42 10.59
N SER A 187 15.28 0.20 11.14
CA SER A 187 14.76 -0.12 12.48
C SER A 187 15.40 0.71 13.60
N GLY A 188 16.70 1.01 13.47
CA GLY A 188 17.46 1.79 14.45
C GLY A 188 17.09 3.27 14.53
N ILE A 189 16.30 3.79 13.58
CA ILE A 189 15.87 5.20 13.53
C ILE A 189 14.66 5.46 14.45
N GLY A 190 14.02 4.39 14.95
CA GLY A 190 12.76 4.50 15.68
C GLY A 190 11.53 4.63 14.77
N LEU A 191 11.70 4.33 13.48
CA LEU A 191 10.58 4.19 12.53
C LEU A 191 9.92 2.83 12.72
N ARG A 192 8.59 2.79 12.71
CA ARG A 192 7.83 1.54 12.59
C ARG A 192 7.61 1.27 11.12
N ILE A 193 7.93 0.06 10.70
CA ILE A 193 7.89 -0.36 9.31
C ILE A 193 7.12 -1.68 9.24
N ALA A 194 6.13 -1.74 8.35
CA ALA A 194 5.36 -2.96 8.12
C ALA A 194 5.17 -3.20 6.61
N PRO A 195 5.46 -4.41 6.11
CA PRO A 195 5.05 -4.80 4.77
C PRO A 195 3.52 -4.76 4.64
N LEU A 196 3.04 -4.14 3.56
CA LEU A 196 1.62 -4.13 3.24
C LEU A 196 1.18 -5.50 2.76
N LYS A 197 0.05 -5.96 3.31
CA LYS A 197 -0.61 -7.20 2.90
C LYS A 197 -1.39 -7.00 1.62
N THR A 198 -1.76 -8.10 0.99
CA THR A 198 -2.53 -8.15 -0.27
C THR A 198 -3.77 -7.24 -0.23
N GLU A 199 -4.56 -7.25 0.85
CA GLU A 199 -5.74 -6.39 0.99
C GLU A 199 -5.37 -4.90 1.00
N GLU A 200 -4.34 -4.54 1.78
CA GLU A 200 -3.85 -3.17 1.94
C GLU A 200 -3.21 -2.64 0.65
N LEU A 201 -2.54 -3.51 -0.12
CA LEU A 201 -2.00 -3.20 -1.44
C LEU A 201 -3.11 -2.92 -2.45
N ILE A 202 -4.18 -3.73 -2.45
CA ILE A 202 -5.35 -3.51 -3.31
C ILE A 202 -6.00 -2.17 -2.97
N GLU A 203 -6.17 -1.88 -1.68
CA GLU A 203 -6.72 -0.61 -1.20
C GLU A 203 -5.84 0.58 -1.57
N LEU A 204 -4.52 0.47 -1.36
CA LEU A 204 -3.55 1.49 -1.76
C LEU A 204 -3.64 1.79 -3.27
N LEU A 205 -3.68 0.75 -4.10
CA LEU A 205 -3.81 0.89 -5.55
C LEU A 205 -5.15 1.53 -5.91
N PHE A 206 -6.26 1.01 -5.39
CA PHE A 206 -7.60 1.56 -5.64
C PHE A 206 -7.64 3.05 -5.29
N ASN A 207 -7.12 3.43 -4.13
CA ASN A 207 -7.09 4.81 -3.66
C ASN A 207 -6.17 5.70 -4.51
N SER A 208 -5.09 5.15 -5.06
CA SER A 208 -4.16 5.90 -5.92
C SER A 208 -4.75 6.20 -7.29
N TYR A 209 -5.61 5.34 -7.83
CA TYR A 209 -6.27 5.54 -9.12
C TYR A 209 -7.64 6.23 -9.01
N ASN A 210 -8.23 6.30 -7.82
CA ASN A 210 -9.54 6.89 -7.58
C ASN A 210 -9.51 7.95 -6.47
N PRO A 211 -8.74 9.05 -6.64
CA PRO A 211 -8.59 10.06 -5.60
C PRO A 211 -9.91 10.75 -5.22
N GLU A 212 -10.87 10.85 -6.15
CA GLU A 212 -12.17 11.51 -5.94
C GLU A 212 -13.24 10.61 -5.30
N ILE A 213 -13.13 9.29 -5.47
CA ILE A 213 -14.10 8.31 -4.94
C ILE A 213 -13.83 8.05 -3.45
N PHE A 214 -12.63 8.40 -2.99
CA PHE A 214 -12.19 8.06 -1.67
C PHE A 214 -12.58 9.11 -0.64
N ASN A 215 -13.71 8.81 -0.03
CA ASN A 215 -14.29 9.52 1.08
C ASN A 215 -14.88 8.49 2.08
N ALA A 216 -14.32 7.26 2.18
CA ALA A 216 -14.98 6.20 2.98
C ALA A 216 -14.16 4.97 3.42
N SER A 217 -12.84 4.83 3.20
CA SER A 217 -12.16 3.59 3.68
C SER A 217 -10.73 3.81 4.14
N GLU A 218 -10.55 4.29 5.37
CA GLU A 218 -9.26 4.29 6.05
C GLU A 218 -8.53 2.94 5.91
N LEU A 219 -7.24 2.99 5.54
CA LEU A 219 -6.37 1.82 5.47
C LEU A 219 -6.26 1.19 6.87
N LYS A 220 -7.02 0.13 7.12
CA LYS A 220 -7.24 -0.48 8.45
C LYS A 220 -5.99 -1.01 9.17
N GLY A 221 -4.83 -0.99 8.53
CA GLY A 221 -3.56 -1.46 9.08
C GLY A 221 -2.54 -0.37 9.40
N VAL A 222 -2.60 0.80 8.74
CA VAL A 222 -1.56 1.83 8.91
C VAL A 222 -1.72 2.56 10.24
N GLU A 223 -2.96 2.84 10.68
CA GLU A 223 -3.23 3.48 11.98
C GLU A 223 -2.75 2.63 13.18
N LYS A 224 -2.77 1.30 13.05
CA LYS A 224 -2.28 0.40 14.12
C LYS A 224 -0.78 0.53 14.35
N LEU A 225 -0.04 1.07 13.38
CA LEU A 225 1.38 1.39 13.55
C LEU A 225 1.56 2.64 14.41
N GLU A 226 0.61 3.57 14.44
CA GLU A 226 0.71 4.81 15.22
C GLU A 226 0.14 4.69 16.64
N LEU A 227 -0.84 3.81 16.86
CA LEU A 227 -1.66 3.82 18.09
C LEU A 227 -1.15 3.00 19.28
N THR A 228 -0.08 2.22 19.15
CA THR A 228 0.53 1.56 20.32
C THR A 228 1.49 2.52 21.01
N ARG A 229 0.98 3.31 21.96
CA ARG A 229 1.80 4.00 22.98
C ARG A 229 2.21 3.03 24.09
#